data_AF-A0A920SNA1-F1
#
_entry.id   AF-A0A920SNA1-F1
#
_cell.length_a   1.000
_cell.length_b   1.000
_cell.length_c   1.000
_cell.angle_alpha   90.00
_cell.angle_beta   90.00
_cell.angle_gamma   90.00
#
_symmetry.space_group_name_H-M   'P 1'
#
loop_
_entity.id
_entity.type
_entity.pdbx_description
1 polymer ?
#
loop_
_entity_poly.entity_id
_entity_poly.type
_entity_poly.pdbx_seq_one_letter_code
_entity_poly.pdbx_strand_id
1 'polypeptide(L)'
;MTPGDRIPLGRIDVRVITAAKQVIERPLRGGGAVNPYCVDFTRQREDNGENAQSVGIIAQFGAFRVLHLGDLTANTEFELMCPRNPIGTVDLFVVTHHGQPSSNTKALVHAIEARAAIMNNGTRKGGQPEAMQVLHSAPGLEDLWQLHFSQLSGQEYTVPGIFIANGVDDELGTMPIAPMTGPRRGPGVSPAPIHNGEAYWLKVSARADGSFTVMNSRNGFNKEYR
;
A
#
# COMPACT_ATOMS: atom_id res chain seq x y z
N MET A 1 -8.96 -18.72 9.27
CA MET A 1 -8.41 -18.55 7.90
C MET A 1 -6.92 -18.79 7.97
N THR A 2 -6.40 -19.51 6.99
CA THR A 2 -4.98 -19.87 6.83
C THR A 2 -4.47 -19.45 5.45
N PRO A 3 -3.17 -19.15 5.28
CA PRO A 3 -2.61 -18.90 3.96
C PRO A 3 -2.91 -20.05 3.00
N GLY A 4 -3.38 -19.73 1.80
CA GLY A 4 -3.86 -20.69 0.82
C GLY A 4 -5.39 -20.84 0.76
N ASP A 5 -6.13 -20.41 1.79
CA ASP A 5 -7.59 -20.44 1.78
C ASP A 5 -8.17 -19.64 0.61
N ARG A 6 -9.36 -20.06 0.15
CA ARG A 6 -10.16 -19.35 -0.85
C ARG A 6 -11.35 -18.68 -0.19
N ILE A 7 -11.60 -17.42 -0.54
CA ILE A 7 -12.81 -16.70 -0.13
C ILE A 7 -13.74 -16.62 -1.34
N PRO A 8 -14.95 -17.20 -1.30
CA PRO A 8 -15.87 -17.18 -2.44
C PRO A 8 -16.44 -15.77 -2.65
N LEU A 9 -16.24 -15.21 -3.85
CA LEU A 9 -16.79 -13.90 -4.23
C LEU A 9 -17.14 -13.85 -5.73
N GLY A 10 -18.27 -14.43 -6.11
CA GLY A 10 -18.77 -14.38 -7.50
C GLY A 10 -17.71 -14.83 -8.51
N ARG A 11 -17.33 -13.93 -9.44
CA ARG A 11 -16.31 -14.17 -10.47
C ARG A 11 -14.88 -13.77 -10.05
N ILE A 12 -14.67 -13.45 -8.78
CA ILE A 12 -13.40 -13.01 -8.21
C ILE A 12 -12.77 -14.18 -7.46
N ASP A 13 -11.55 -14.57 -7.84
CA ASP A 13 -10.75 -15.52 -7.07
C ASP A 13 -9.99 -14.75 -5.99
N VAL A 14 -10.39 -14.93 -4.74
CA VAL A 14 -9.73 -14.31 -3.59
C VAL A 14 -8.95 -15.37 -2.83
N ARG A 15 -7.65 -15.17 -2.70
CA ARG A 15 -6.73 -16.06 -1.98
C ARG A 15 -6.14 -15.33 -0.78
N VAL A 16 -6.16 -16.00 0.36
CA VAL A 16 -5.38 -15.60 1.53
C VAL A 16 -3.93 -15.95 1.27
N ILE A 17 -3.02 -15.00 1.44
CA ILE A 17 -1.58 -15.19 1.22
C ILE A 17 -0.74 -14.96 2.46
N THR A 18 -1.29 -14.25 3.46
CA THR A 18 -0.72 -14.15 4.81
C THR A 18 -1.82 -14.22 5.84
N ALA A 19 -1.54 -14.80 6.99
CA ALA A 19 -2.38 -14.75 8.20
C ALA A 19 -1.58 -15.29 9.39
N ALA A 20 -1.75 -14.70 10.57
CA ALA A 20 -1.14 -15.21 11.81
C ALA A 20 0.38 -15.44 11.70
N LYS A 21 1.10 -14.51 11.06
CA LYS A 21 2.56 -14.57 10.76
C LYS A 21 2.99 -15.75 9.89
N GLN A 22 2.04 -16.41 9.23
CA GLN A 22 2.32 -17.42 8.21
C GLN A 22 2.11 -16.81 6.82
N VAL A 23 2.84 -17.34 5.85
CA VAL A 23 2.80 -16.94 4.44
C VAL A 23 2.45 -18.15 3.59
N ILE A 24 1.95 -17.93 2.37
CA ILE A 24 1.57 -19.02 1.47
C ILE A 24 2.79 -19.90 1.12
N GLU A 25 2.63 -21.22 1.24
CA GLU A 25 3.71 -22.17 0.97
C GLU A 25 3.94 -22.41 -0.53
N ARG A 26 2.86 -22.35 -1.32
CA ARG A 26 2.89 -22.63 -2.76
C ARG A 26 2.75 -21.34 -3.55
N PRO A 27 3.66 -21.06 -4.50
CA PRO A 27 3.51 -19.93 -5.40
C PRO A 27 2.16 -19.93 -6.12
N LEU A 28 1.61 -18.73 -6.31
CA LEU A 28 0.46 -18.51 -7.16
C LEU A 28 0.85 -18.70 -8.63
N ARG A 29 -0.16 -18.80 -9.50
CA ARG A 29 0.08 -18.85 -10.94
C ARG A 29 0.80 -17.58 -11.39
N GLY A 30 1.93 -17.76 -12.09
CA GLY A 30 2.80 -16.66 -12.51
C GLY A 30 3.80 -16.20 -11.44
N GLY A 31 3.76 -16.76 -10.23
CA GLY A 31 4.77 -16.57 -9.19
C GLY A 31 5.84 -17.66 -9.19
N GLY A 32 6.80 -17.52 -8.27
CA GLY A 32 7.89 -18.47 -8.00
C GLY A 32 9.25 -18.06 -8.59
N ALA A 33 9.32 -16.95 -9.31
CA ALA A 33 10.58 -16.38 -9.79
C ALA A 33 11.49 -15.98 -8.62
N VAL A 34 12.81 -16.08 -8.81
CA VAL A 34 13.78 -15.54 -7.85
C VAL A 34 13.52 -14.05 -7.69
N ASN A 35 13.48 -13.57 -6.45
CA ASN A 35 13.26 -12.17 -6.17
C ASN A 35 14.62 -11.47 -5.99
N PRO A 36 15.06 -10.63 -6.94
CA PRO A 36 16.37 -9.98 -6.87
C PRO A 36 16.44 -8.94 -5.75
N TYR A 37 15.29 -8.49 -5.23
CA TYR A 37 15.20 -7.46 -4.18
C TYR A 37 15.36 -8.01 -2.76
N CYS A 38 15.65 -9.31 -2.60
CA CYS A 38 15.87 -9.94 -1.30
C CYS A 38 17.25 -9.67 -0.68
N VAL A 39 18.24 -9.30 -1.48
CA VAL A 39 19.66 -9.33 -1.09
C VAL A 39 20.05 -8.28 -0.04
N ASP A 40 19.42 -7.11 -0.05
CA ASP A 40 19.78 -5.98 0.80
C ASP A 40 18.83 -5.81 2.01
N PHE A 41 17.97 -6.79 2.26
CA PHE A 41 17.02 -6.70 3.36
C PHE A 41 17.71 -6.91 4.71
N THR A 42 17.68 -5.87 5.54
CA THR A 42 18.03 -5.99 6.96
C THR A 42 16.77 -6.29 7.76
N ARG A 43 16.74 -7.42 8.46
CA ARG A 43 15.63 -7.75 9.39
C ARG A 43 15.41 -6.61 10.38
N GLN A 44 14.17 -6.21 10.52
CA GLN A 44 13.74 -5.24 11.52
C GLN A 44 13.50 -5.91 12.88
N ARG A 45 13.31 -5.11 13.93
CA ARG A 45 12.89 -5.62 15.23
C ARG A 45 11.59 -6.40 15.07
N GLU A 46 11.53 -7.57 15.69
CA GLU A 46 10.38 -8.46 15.58
C GLU A 46 9.11 -7.80 16.14
N ASP A 47 8.07 -7.78 15.31
CA ASP A 47 6.73 -7.37 15.71
C ASP A 47 5.92 -8.60 16.14
N ASN A 48 5.51 -8.61 17.41
CA ASN A 48 4.66 -9.65 17.99
C ASN A 48 3.21 -9.17 18.17
N GLY A 49 2.88 -7.98 17.66
CA GLY A 49 1.54 -7.43 17.64
C GLY A 49 0.65 -8.02 16.56
N GLU A 50 -0.54 -7.45 16.43
CA GLU A 50 -1.57 -7.88 15.49
C GLU A 50 -1.25 -7.49 14.03
N ASN A 51 -0.50 -6.40 13.80
CA ASN A 51 -0.05 -5.99 12.47
C ASN A 51 0.71 -7.09 11.72
N ALA A 52 1.70 -7.73 12.36
CA ALA A 52 2.43 -8.86 11.79
C ALA A 52 1.53 -10.09 11.52
N GLN A 53 0.36 -10.15 12.13
CA GLN A 53 -0.62 -11.23 11.97
C GLN A 53 -1.67 -10.92 10.89
N SER A 54 -1.54 -9.79 10.16
CA SER A 54 -2.49 -9.34 9.14
C SER A 54 -2.89 -10.43 8.16
N VAL A 55 -4.21 -10.53 7.94
CA VAL A 55 -4.78 -11.34 6.87
C VAL A 55 -4.58 -10.59 5.55
N GLY A 56 -3.60 -11.04 4.77
CA GLY A 56 -3.31 -10.50 3.45
C GLY A 56 -3.99 -11.31 2.37
N ILE A 57 -4.54 -10.61 1.37
CA ILE A 57 -5.22 -11.23 0.25
C ILE A 57 -4.65 -10.76 -1.09
N ILE A 58 -4.78 -11.63 -2.07
CA ILE A 58 -4.82 -11.25 -3.47
C ILE A 58 -6.20 -11.57 -4.02
N ALA A 59 -6.77 -10.64 -4.77
CA ALA A 59 -8.03 -10.83 -5.47
C ALA A 59 -7.81 -10.71 -6.98
N GLN A 60 -8.34 -11.65 -7.75
CA GLN A 60 -8.20 -11.69 -9.20
C GLN A 60 -9.57 -11.70 -9.89
N PHE A 61 -9.76 -10.81 -10.86
CA PHE A 61 -10.93 -10.75 -11.73
C PHE A 61 -10.49 -10.80 -13.20
N GLY A 62 -10.67 -11.96 -13.85
CA GLY A 62 -10.09 -12.19 -15.17
C GLY A 62 -8.57 -12.08 -15.11
N ALA A 63 -7.98 -11.17 -15.88
CA ALA A 63 -6.55 -10.84 -15.82
C ALA A 63 -6.18 -9.80 -14.75
N PHE A 64 -7.15 -9.02 -14.23
CA PHE A 64 -6.88 -8.00 -13.21
C PHE A 64 -6.55 -8.63 -11.85
N ARG A 65 -5.50 -8.16 -11.18
CA ARG A 65 -4.99 -8.62 -9.88
C ARG A 65 -4.75 -7.45 -8.93
N VAL A 66 -5.37 -7.49 -7.75
CA VAL A 66 -5.13 -6.53 -6.66
C VAL A 66 -4.54 -7.23 -5.44
N LEU A 67 -3.50 -6.63 -4.86
CA LEU A 67 -2.85 -7.06 -3.63
C LEU A 67 -3.22 -6.14 -2.47
N HIS A 68 -3.63 -6.73 -1.34
CA HIS A 68 -3.82 -5.99 -0.10
C HIS A 68 -3.37 -6.84 1.10
N LEU A 69 -2.31 -6.43 1.78
CA LEU A 69 -1.74 -7.17 2.91
C LEU A 69 -2.12 -6.60 4.29
N GLY A 70 -3.09 -5.68 4.35
CA GLY A 70 -3.40 -4.96 5.59
C GLY A 70 -2.17 -4.20 6.12
N ASP A 71 -1.88 -4.38 7.40
CA ASP A 71 -0.80 -3.71 8.12
C ASP A 71 0.45 -4.62 8.28
N LEU A 72 0.60 -5.61 7.38
CA LEU A 72 1.71 -6.56 7.39
C LEU A 72 3.07 -5.84 7.50
N THR A 73 3.95 -6.36 8.36
CA THR A 73 5.23 -5.73 8.68
C THR A 73 6.39 -6.30 7.87
N ALA A 74 7.48 -5.52 7.79
CA ALA A 74 8.62 -5.75 6.91
C ALA A 74 9.23 -7.16 7.02
N ASN A 75 9.32 -7.74 8.22
CA ASN A 75 9.87 -9.09 8.39
C ASN A 75 8.96 -10.14 7.73
N THR A 76 7.64 -10.03 7.88
CA THR A 76 6.70 -10.97 7.27
C THR A 76 6.51 -10.71 5.78
N GLU A 77 6.63 -9.46 5.31
CA GLU A 77 6.75 -9.15 3.88
C GLU A 77 7.98 -9.84 3.27
N PHE A 78 9.13 -9.79 3.96
CA PHE A 78 10.33 -10.48 3.52
C PHE A 78 10.15 -12.00 3.48
N GLU A 79 9.56 -12.59 4.53
CA GLU A 79 9.26 -14.03 4.58
C GLU A 79 8.29 -14.46 3.48
N LEU A 80 7.33 -13.60 3.13
CA LEU A 80 6.44 -13.84 2.00
C LEU A 80 7.19 -13.81 0.67
N MET A 81 8.12 -12.88 0.48
CA MET A 81 8.65 -12.55 -0.83
C MET A 81 10.02 -13.16 -1.16
N CYS A 82 10.69 -13.79 -0.18
CA CYS A 82 12.06 -14.27 -0.30
C CYS A 82 12.23 -15.75 0.04
N PRO A 83 13.12 -16.48 -0.68
CA PRO A 83 14.00 -16.00 -1.76
C PRO A 83 13.31 -15.91 -3.13
N ARG A 84 12.03 -16.30 -3.23
CA ARG A 84 11.25 -16.32 -4.47
C ARG A 84 9.94 -15.59 -4.24
N ASN A 85 9.58 -14.69 -5.15
CA ASN A 85 8.31 -13.97 -5.13
C ASN A 85 7.18 -14.97 -5.44
N PRO A 86 6.31 -15.37 -4.48
CA PRO A 86 5.24 -16.34 -4.73
C PRO A 86 4.03 -15.70 -5.41
N ILE A 87 3.96 -14.36 -5.45
CA ILE A 87 2.85 -13.60 -6.00
C ILE A 87 3.00 -13.47 -7.52
N GLY A 88 4.21 -13.16 -8.00
CA GLY A 88 4.40 -12.61 -9.35
C GLY A 88 4.07 -11.11 -9.35
N THR A 89 3.60 -10.58 -10.48
CA THR A 89 3.19 -9.19 -10.61
C THR A 89 1.69 -8.98 -10.31
N VAL A 90 1.31 -7.73 -10.04
CA VAL A 90 -0.08 -7.31 -9.79
C VAL A 90 -0.37 -6.02 -10.54
N ASP A 91 -1.65 -5.69 -10.69
CA ASP A 91 -2.06 -4.46 -11.39
C ASP A 91 -2.21 -3.30 -10.41
N LEU A 92 -2.80 -3.60 -9.25
CA LEU A 92 -3.06 -2.64 -8.20
C LEU A 92 -2.50 -3.13 -6.86
N PHE A 93 -1.81 -2.24 -6.16
CA PHE A 93 -1.32 -2.47 -4.80
C PHE A 93 -2.00 -1.54 -3.81
N VAL A 94 -2.71 -2.10 -2.82
CA VAL A 94 -3.10 -1.35 -1.63
C VAL A 94 -1.91 -1.34 -0.69
N VAL A 95 -1.27 -0.18 -0.58
CA VAL A 95 0.01 0.01 0.12
C VAL A 95 -0.08 -0.51 1.55
N THR A 96 0.90 -1.30 1.97
CA THR A 96 0.86 -1.94 3.28
C THR A 96 0.98 -0.93 4.40
N HIS A 97 0.21 -1.15 5.46
CA HIS A 97 0.31 -0.41 6.71
C HIS A 97 0.27 1.11 6.53
N HIS A 98 -0.60 1.56 5.62
CA HIS A 98 -0.80 2.97 5.26
C HIS A 98 0.42 3.66 4.63
N GLY A 99 1.43 2.92 4.17
CA GLY A 99 2.70 3.51 3.72
C GLY A 99 3.62 3.89 4.89
N GLN A 100 3.64 3.07 5.95
CA GLN A 100 4.61 3.22 7.04
C GLN A 100 5.93 2.48 6.75
N PRO A 101 7.06 2.96 7.29
CA PRO A 101 8.40 2.41 7.02
C PRO A 101 8.70 1.10 7.77
N SER A 102 7.83 0.70 8.69
CA SER A 102 7.83 -0.64 9.29
C SER A 102 7.30 -1.73 8.35
N SER A 103 6.96 -1.36 7.13
CA SER A 103 6.37 -2.15 6.05
C SER A 103 6.88 -1.60 4.71
N ASN A 104 6.37 -2.08 3.57
CA ASN A 104 6.70 -1.59 2.23
C ASN A 104 8.16 -1.83 1.84
N THR A 105 8.66 -3.04 2.10
CA THR A 105 10.00 -3.46 1.71
C THR A 105 10.19 -3.46 0.19
N LYS A 106 11.43 -3.23 -0.29
CA LYS A 106 11.77 -3.41 -1.72
C LYS A 106 11.46 -4.83 -2.21
N ALA A 107 11.72 -5.84 -1.36
CA ALA A 107 11.38 -7.23 -1.61
C ALA A 107 9.91 -7.44 -2.00
N LEU A 108 8.99 -6.66 -1.41
CA LEU A 108 7.59 -6.65 -1.79
C LEU A 108 7.33 -5.68 -2.95
N VAL A 109 7.51 -4.38 -2.69
CA VAL A 109 6.99 -3.30 -3.54
C VAL A 109 7.61 -3.30 -4.93
N HIS A 110 8.91 -3.59 -5.05
CA HIS A 110 9.57 -3.64 -6.35
C HIS A 110 9.26 -4.92 -7.11
N ALA A 111 9.12 -6.06 -6.41
CA ALA A 111 8.94 -7.37 -7.04
C ALA A 111 7.53 -7.61 -7.61
N ILE A 112 6.52 -6.87 -7.14
CA ILE A 112 5.14 -6.99 -7.61
C ILE A 112 4.84 -6.12 -8.83
N GLU A 113 5.73 -5.19 -9.18
CA GLU A 113 5.65 -4.29 -10.35
C GLU A 113 4.23 -3.73 -10.59
N ALA A 114 3.59 -3.23 -9.52
CA ALA A 114 2.23 -2.72 -9.59
C ALA A 114 2.15 -1.48 -10.48
N ARG A 115 1.15 -1.41 -11.36
CA ARG A 115 0.91 -0.24 -12.24
C ARG A 115 0.40 0.97 -11.46
N ALA A 116 -0.48 0.73 -10.49
CA ALA A 116 -0.95 1.76 -9.57
C ALA A 116 -0.87 1.29 -8.12
N ALA A 117 -0.69 2.24 -7.21
CA ALA A 117 -0.77 2.01 -5.78
C ALA A 117 -1.77 2.95 -5.11
N ILE A 118 -2.54 2.45 -4.14
CA ILE A 118 -3.43 3.25 -3.30
C ILE A 118 -2.93 3.18 -1.86
N MET A 119 -2.51 4.32 -1.33
CA MET A 119 -2.17 4.49 0.06
C MET A 119 -3.41 4.95 0.83
N ASN A 120 -3.94 4.07 1.68
CA ASN A 120 -5.05 4.38 2.60
C ASN A 120 -4.56 5.14 3.85
N ASN A 121 -3.69 6.13 3.67
CA ASN A 121 -3.09 6.93 4.74
C ASN A 121 -4.08 7.92 5.35
N GLY A 122 -3.66 8.50 6.48
CA GLY A 122 -4.26 9.67 7.09
C GLY A 122 -3.27 10.83 7.13
N THR A 123 -3.74 12.02 7.49
CA THR A 123 -2.93 13.24 7.51
C THR A 123 -1.64 13.12 8.31
N ARG A 124 -1.64 12.31 9.38
CA ARG A 124 -0.48 12.04 10.24
C ARG A 124 -0.21 10.54 10.43
N LYS A 125 -0.63 9.70 9.49
CA LYS A 125 -0.36 8.25 9.50
C LYS A 125 -0.05 7.78 8.08
N GLY A 126 1.22 7.48 7.80
CA GLY A 126 1.67 7.03 6.48
C GLY A 126 2.30 8.14 5.64
N GLY A 127 3.12 7.75 4.66
CA GLY A 127 3.78 8.66 3.74
C GLY A 127 5.12 9.19 4.24
N GLN A 128 5.76 8.54 5.22
CA GLN A 128 7.11 8.90 5.65
C GLN A 128 8.15 8.69 4.54
N PRO A 129 9.24 9.49 4.50
CA PRO A 129 10.23 9.46 3.43
C PRO A 129 10.78 8.06 3.11
N GLU A 130 11.04 7.22 4.10
CA GLU A 130 11.65 5.91 3.87
C GLU A 130 10.72 4.97 3.09
N ALA A 131 9.42 4.98 3.40
CA ALA A 131 8.43 4.20 2.65
C ALA A 131 8.16 4.82 1.27
N MET A 132 8.09 6.15 1.21
CA MET A 132 7.86 6.87 -0.04
C MET A 132 9.01 6.69 -1.03
N GLN A 133 10.25 6.66 -0.56
CA GLN A 133 11.42 6.39 -1.40
C GLN A 133 11.31 5.02 -2.08
N VAL A 134 10.82 3.99 -1.38
CA VAL A 134 10.60 2.66 -1.97
C VAL A 134 9.48 2.72 -3.01
N LEU A 135 8.34 3.35 -2.69
CA LEU A 135 7.20 3.47 -3.59
C LEU A 135 7.55 4.25 -4.87
N HIS A 136 8.18 5.41 -4.75
CA HIS A 136 8.57 6.25 -5.90
C HIS A 136 9.67 5.63 -6.77
N SER A 137 10.47 4.71 -6.22
CA SER A 137 11.50 3.99 -6.98
C SER A 137 11.02 2.62 -7.50
N ALA A 138 9.75 2.27 -7.30
CA ALA A 138 9.21 0.98 -7.70
C ALA A 138 9.15 0.85 -9.23
N PRO A 139 9.75 -0.19 -9.83
CA PRO A 139 9.63 -0.43 -11.26
C PRO A 139 8.18 -0.64 -11.67
N GLY A 140 7.77 -0.03 -12.78
CA GLY A 140 6.43 -0.17 -13.34
C GLY A 140 5.33 0.66 -12.65
N LEU A 141 5.59 1.29 -11.50
CA LEU A 141 4.61 2.13 -10.84
C LEU A 141 4.41 3.44 -11.61
N GLU A 142 3.20 3.62 -12.14
CA GLU A 142 2.82 4.82 -12.88
C GLU A 142 2.33 5.93 -11.95
N ASP A 143 1.46 5.62 -10.98
CA ASP A 143 0.97 6.59 -10.00
C ASP A 143 0.74 6.00 -8.62
N LEU A 144 0.92 6.88 -7.63
CA LEU A 144 0.59 6.66 -6.24
C LEU A 144 -0.58 7.57 -5.86
N TRP A 145 -1.71 6.96 -5.52
CA TRP A 145 -2.91 7.63 -5.03
C TRP A 145 -2.93 7.63 -3.51
N GLN A 146 -3.44 8.70 -2.91
CA GLN A 146 -3.53 8.83 -1.46
C GLN A 146 -4.96 9.09 -1.01
N LEU A 147 -5.39 8.44 0.06
CA LEU A 147 -6.67 8.72 0.67
C LEU A 147 -6.64 10.09 1.36
N HIS A 148 -5.53 10.48 2.00
CA HIS A 148 -5.37 11.80 2.62
C HIS A 148 -4.04 12.45 2.21
N PHE A 149 -3.98 13.79 2.19
CA PHE A 149 -2.72 14.52 2.14
C PHE A 149 -1.89 14.18 3.38
N SER A 150 -0.62 13.76 3.22
CA SER A 150 0.24 13.45 4.36
C SER A 150 1.15 14.62 4.74
N GLN A 151 1.09 15.03 6.01
CA GLN A 151 2.05 15.98 6.59
C GLN A 151 3.42 15.34 6.87
N LEU A 152 3.53 14.02 6.70
CA LEU A 152 4.75 13.25 6.97
C LEU A 152 5.64 13.08 5.73
N SER A 153 5.14 13.41 4.54
CA SER A 153 5.90 13.25 3.30
C SER A 153 6.89 14.38 3.03
N GLY A 154 6.64 15.58 3.58
CA GLY A 154 7.31 16.80 3.15
C GLY A 154 6.99 17.12 1.68
N GLN A 155 7.58 18.19 1.14
CA GLN A 155 7.37 18.55 -0.27
C GLN A 155 7.93 17.50 -1.24
N GLU A 156 9.05 16.87 -0.89
CA GLU A 156 9.77 15.92 -1.75
C GLU A 156 8.91 14.74 -2.20
N TYR A 157 8.10 14.19 -1.29
CA TYR A 157 7.30 12.99 -1.53
C TYR A 157 5.79 13.26 -1.61
N THR A 158 5.36 14.53 -1.62
CA THR A 158 3.95 14.86 -1.82
C THR A 158 3.55 14.53 -3.25
N VAL A 159 2.54 13.67 -3.44
CA VAL A 159 2.00 13.37 -4.77
C VAL A 159 1.16 14.55 -5.30
N PRO A 160 0.98 14.69 -6.64
CA PRO A 160 0.13 15.74 -7.18
C PRO A 160 -1.27 15.69 -6.57
N GLY A 161 -1.81 16.86 -6.19
CA GLY A 161 -3.07 16.96 -5.45
C GLY A 161 -4.27 16.29 -6.14
N ILE A 162 -4.23 16.13 -7.47
CA ILE A 162 -5.26 15.40 -8.22
C ILE A 162 -5.40 13.93 -7.80
N PHE A 163 -4.33 13.32 -7.29
CA PHE A 163 -4.27 11.92 -6.82
C PHE A 163 -4.60 11.76 -5.33
N ILE A 164 -4.91 12.86 -4.64
CA ILE A 164 -5.24 12.85 -3.21
C ILE A 164 -6.74 13.03 -3.05
N ALA A 165 -7.44 12.10 -2.39
CA ALA A 165 -8.90 12.21 -2.19
C ALA A 165 -9.26 13.27 -1.14
N ASN A 166 -8.66 13.19 0.05
CA ASN A 166 -8.94 14.11 1.16
C ASN A 166 -7.75 15.05 1.38
N GLY A 167 -7.99 16.36 1.33
CA GLY A 167 -6.95 17.37 1.51
C GLY A 167 -6.61 17.57 2.99
N VAL A 168 -6.42 18.84 3.35
CA VAL A 168 -6.43 19.28 4.75
C VAL A 168 -7.70 20.09 4.97
N ASP A 169 -8.45 19.79 6.04
CA ASP A 169 -9.69 20.51 6.36
C ASP A 169 -9.41 21.94 6.85
N ASP A 170 -8.32 22.10 7.60
CA ASP A 170 -7.77 23.41 7.94
C ASP A 170 -6.73 23.78 6.88
N GLU A 171 -6.98 24.86 6.13
CA GLU A 171 -5.99 25.41 5.20
C GLU A 171 -4.70 25.70 5.97
N LEU A 172 -3.63 25.01 5.58
CA LEU A 172 -2.31 25.29 6.14
C LEU A 172 -1.88 26.66 5.62
N GLY A 173 -1.54 27.58 6.53
CA GLY A 173 -0.97 28.89 6.16
C GLY A 173 0.32 28.77 5.35
N THR A 174 1.02 27.62 5.44
CA THR A 174 2.17 27.25 4.60
C THR A 174 2.20 25.75 4.31
N MET A 175 2.64 25.37 3.11
CA MET A 175 2.91 23.95 2.81
C MET A 175 4.15 23.47 3.57
N PRO A 176 4.13 22.29 4.23
CA PRO A 176 5.29 21.78 4.96
C PRO A 176 6.44 21.49 3.98
N ILE A 177 7.51 22.29 4.05
CA ILE A 177 8.72 22.05 3.23
C ILE A 177 9.37 20.73 3.62
N ALA A 178 9.54 20.51 4.93
CA ALA A 178 10.11 19.29 5.49
C ALA A 178 9.02 18.38 6.08
N PRO A 179 9.26 17.05 6.12
CA PRO A 179 8.43 16.10 6.86
C PRO A 179 8.22 16.53 8.32
N MET A 180 7.01 16.38 8.85
CA MET A 180 6.80 16.47 10.30
C MET A 180 7.56 15.34 11.01
N THR A 181 8.41 15.71 11.98
CA THR A 181 9.20 14.80 12.81
C THR A 181 8.72 14.78 14.25
N GLY A 182 9.08 13.73 15.00
CA GLY A 182 8.80 13.61 16.44
C GLY A 182 7.57 12.76 16.82
N PRO A 183 7.23 12.71 18.13
CA PRO A 183 6.14 11.88 18.64
C PRO A 183 4.78 12.31 18.10
N ARG A 184 3.95 11.34 17.68
CA ARG A 184 2.59 11.59 17.15
C ARG A 184 1.50 11.52 18.21
N ARG A 185 1.86 11.07 19.41
CA ARG A 185 0.99 10.90 20.58
C ARG A 185 1.77 11.24 21.83
N GLY A 186 1.08 11.79 22.83
CA GLY A 186 1.64 12.09 24.13
C GLY A 186 1.42 13.55 24.55
N PRO A 187 1.80 13.91 25.79
CA PRO A 187 1.70 15.27 26.30
C PRO A 187 2.46 16.25 25.40
N GLY A 188 1.84 17.39 25.07
CA GLY A 188 2.45 18.43 24.24
C GLY A 188 2.39 18.19 22.73
N VAL A 189 1.81 17.07 22.26
CA VAL A 189 1.56 16.84 20.84
C VAL A 189 0.18 17.37 20.46
N SER A 190 0.10 18.21 19.44
CA SER A 190 -1.18 18.71 18.93
C SER A 190 -2.14 17.56 18.60
N PRO A 191 -3.44 17.69 18.89
CA PRO A 191 -4.42 16.64 18.59
C PRO A 191 -4.44 16.32 17.08
N ALA A 192 -4.90 15.11 16.74
CA ALA A 192 -5.09 14.74 15.34
C ALA A 192 -6.01 15.75 14.66
N PRO A 193 -5.70 16.20 13.43
CA PRO A 193 -6.64 16.99 12.66
C PRO A 193 -7.99 16.27 12.65
N ILE A 194 -9.04 16.99 13.00
CA ILE A 194 -10.39 16.44 12.98
C ILE A 194 -10.90 16.63 11.57
N HIS A 195 -11.33 15.54 10.94
CA HIS A 195 -12.00 15.62 9.65
C HIS A 195 -13.46 16.04 9.89
N ASN A 196 -13.78 17.30 9.64
CA ASN A 196 -15.09 17.91 9.86
C ASN A 196 -15.84 18.18 8.54
N GLY A 197 -15.19 17.98 7.38
CA GLY A 197 -15.77 18.13 6.05
C GLY A 197 -16.37 16.86 5.44
N GLU A 198 -16.79 16.96 4.18
CA GLU A 198 -17.18 15.82 3.34
C GLU A 198 -15.98 14.89 3.12
N ALA A 199 -16.15 13.60 3.42
CA ALA A 199 -15.12 12.59 3.16
C ALA A 199 -15.21 12.08 1.72
N TYR A 200 -14.11 12.15 1.00
CA TYR A 200 -13.95 11.66 -0.36
C TYR A 200 -13.28 10.30 -0.38
N TRP A 201 -13.49 9.55 -1.47
CA TRP A 201 -12.99 8.21 -1.67
C TRP A 201 -12.26 8.07 -3.01
N LEU A 202 -11.49 6.99 -3.11
CA LEU A 202 -10.94 6.51 -4.37
C LEU A 202 -11.70 5.26 -4.80
N LYS A 203 -12.13 5.19 -6.07
CA LYS A 203 -12.81 4.02 -6.62
C LYS A 203 -11.97 3.39 -7.70
N VAL A 204 -11.84 2.08 -7.59
CA VAL A 204 -11.26 1.23 -8.61
C VAL A 204 -12.38 0.54 -9.37
N SER A 205 -12.35 0.61 -10.70
CA SER A 205 -13.23 -0.19 -11.57
C SER A 205 -12.36 -1.02 -12.49
N ALA A 206 -12.40 -2.35 -12.34
CA ALA A 206 -11.55 -3.28 -13.09
C ALA A 206 -12.34 -4.05 -14.14
N ARG A 207 -11.67 -4.40 -15.24
CA ARG A 207 -12.20 -5.24 -16.32
C ARG A 207 -11.46 -6.56 -16.38
N ALA A 208 -12.10 -7.58 -16.94
CA ALA A 208 -11.56 -8.93 -17.00
C ALA A 208 -10.32 -9.05 -17.93
N ASP A 209 -10.06 -8.05 -18.77
CA ASP A 209 -8.87 -7.98 -19.62
C ASP A 209 -7.62 -7.46 -18.90
N GLY A 210 -7.75 -7.08 -17.61
CA GLY A 210 -6.66 -6.54 -16.81
C GLY A 210 -6.58 -5.01 -16.82
N SER A 211 -7.36 -4.33 -17.65
CA SER A 211 -7.48 -2.87 -17.58
C SER A 211 -8.30 -2.45 -16.36
N PHE A 212 -7.97 -1.29 -15.79
CA PHE A 212 -8.72 -0.73 -14.68
C PHE A 212 -8.66 0.79 -14.67
N THR A 213 -9.59 1.42 -13.96
CA THR A 213 -9.60 2.87 -13.74
C THR A 213 -9.54 3.17 -12.25
N VAL A 214 -8.81 4.21 -11.87
CA VAL A 214 -8.90 4.83 -10.54
C VAL A 214 -9.56 6.19 -10.68
N MET A 215 -10.61 6.44 -9.90
CA MET A 215 -11.35 7.70 -9.84
C MET A 215 -11.23 8.32 -8.45
N ASN A 216 -10.96 9.63 -8.41
CA ASN A 216 -11.03 10.44 -7.21
C ASN A 216 -12.38 11.17 -7.12
N SER A 217 -13.15 10.91 -6.06
CA SER A 217 -14.49 11.49 -5.92
C SER A 217 -14.48 12.98 -5.60
N ARG A 218 -13.37 13.54 -5.10
CA ARG A 218 -13.28 14.98 -4.78
C ARG A 218 -13.31 15.85 -6.03
N ASN A 219 -12.56 15.46 -7.05
CA ASN A 219 -12.30 16.29 -8.22
C ASN A 219 -12.79 15.66 -9.54
N GLY A 220 -13.37 14.45 -9.48
CA GLY A 220 -13.83 13.71 -10.65
C GLY A 220 -12.70 13.21 -11.58
N PHE A 221 -11.44 13.44 -11.20
CA PHE A 221 -10.30 12.97 -11.98
C PHE A 221 -10.31 11.44 -12.02
N ASN A 222 -10.15 10.91 -13.22
CA ASN A 222 -10.06 9.48 -13.47
C ASN A 222 -8.87 9.21 -14.39
N LYS A 223 -8.14 8.14 -14.09
CA LYS A 223 -7.05 7.63 -14.95
C LYS A 223 -7.31 6.15 -15.23
N GLU A 224 -7.11 5.78 -16.49
CA GLU A 224 -7.19 4.40 -16.96
C GLU A 224 -5.78 3.81 -17.10
N TYR A 225 -5.64 2.56 -16.71
CA TYR A 225 -4.44 1.73 -16.81
C TYR A 225 -4.76 0.54 -17.72
N ARG A 226 -3.91 0.28 -18.71
CA ARG A 226 -4.12 -0.75 -19.75
C ARG A 226 -2.92 -1.65 -19.88
#